data_AF-A0A6A4F0Y7-F1
#
_entry.id   AF-A0A6A4F0Y7-F1
#
_cell.length_a   1.000
_cell.length_b   1.000
_cell.length_c   1.000
_cell.angle_alpha   90.00
_cell.angle_beta   90.00
_cell.angle_gamma   90.00
#
_symmetry.space_group_name_H-M   'P 1'
#
loop_
_entity.id
_entity.type
_entity.pdbx_description
1 polymer ?
#
loop_
_entity_poly.entity_id
_entity_poly.type
_entity_poly.pdbx_seq_one_letter_code
_entity_poly.pdbx_strand_id
1 'polypeptide(L)'
;MSTKRSRSVPVLRVKKLTPEAILPTRGSMLAAGLDLSAAYDAVIPAGGKGLVKTDLVIAVPDGCYARVAPRSGLALKQFIDTGAGVIDADYRGNVGVILFNHAAEDFPVKRGDRVAQLILEKIEYPEIQEVDEIEDTARGAGGFGSTGVDLPIAKKQHVASNGVEESDDEFDVAFKALELLSEKKVVDDKTRAQLKKKLVTASERQFKLLNKALDDYLIDEDSAKVLEWINAFLESN
;
A
#
# COMPACT_ATOMS: atom_id res chain seq x y z
N MET A 1 18.96 39.18 20.29
CA MET A 1 17.52 39.48 20.10
C MET A 1 16.90 38.37 19.27
N SER A 2 16.14 37.46 19.89
CA SER A 2 15.44 36.38 19.17
C SER A 2 14.11 36.92 18.68
N THR A 3 14.05 37.35 17.43
CA THR A 3 12.79 37.72 16.78
C THR A 3 11.94 36.47 16.64
N LYS A 4 10.87 36.37 17.44
CA LYS A 4 9.75 35.45 17.19
C LYS A 4 9.24 35.71 15.78
N ARG A 5 9.70 34.95 14.78
CA ARG A 5 9.07 34.93 13.45
C ARG A 5 7.65 34.44 13.69
N SER A 6 6.66 35.29 13.44
CA SER A 6 5.29 34.79 13.28
C SER A 6 5.35 33.79 12.12
N ARG A 7 5.01 32.53 12.39
CA ARG A 7 4.89 31.52 11.32
C ARG A 7 3.71 31.97 10.46
N SER A 8 4.01 32.58 9.32
CA SER A 8 3.01 32.80 8.27
C SER A 8 2.43 31.45 7.87
N VAL A 9 1.12 31.43 7.61
CA VAL A 9 0.46 30.24 7.08
C VAL A 9 1.14 29.88 5.76
N PRO A 10 1.58 28.62 5.53
CA PRO A 10 2.19 28.23 4.27
C PRO A 10 1.20 28.41 3.12
N VAL A 11 1.61 29.15 2.08
CA VAL A 11 0.77 29.47 0.91
C VAL A 11 1.33 28.82 -0.34
N LEU A 12 0.54 27.94 -0.98
CA LEU A 12 0.79 27.51 -2.35
C LEU A 12 0.24 28.59 -3.30
N ARG A 13 1.13 29.20 -4.09
CA ARG A 13 0.73 30.16 -5.13
C ARG A 13 0.58 29.42 -6.45
N VAL A 14 -0.51 29.69 -7.16
CA VAL A 14 -0.85 29.03 -8.43
C VAL A 14 -1.24 30.08 -9.46
N LYS A 15 -0.64 30.01 -10.65
CA LYS A 15 -0.99 30.82 -11.82
C LYS A 15 -1.52 29.88 -12.91
N LYS A 16 -2.69 30.18 -13.45
CA LYS A 16 -3.20 29.52 -14.65
C LYS A 16 -2.50 30.08 -15.90
N LEU A 17 -2.11 29.20 -16.82
CA LEU A 17 -1.57 29.55 -18.14
C LEU A 17 -2.69 29.70 -19.17
N THR A 18 -3.82 29.02 -18.97
CA THR A 18 -5.02 29.06 -19.80
C THR A 18 -6.28 29.26 -18.96
N PRO A 19 -7.36 29.83 -19.52
CA PRO A 19 -8.64 29.96 -18.80
C PRO A 19 -9.22 28.63 -18.31
N GLU A 20 -8.97 27.55 -19.05
CA GLU A 20 -9.53 26.22 -18.81
C GLU A 20 -8.74 25.41 -17.79
N ALA A 21 -7.54 25.85 -17.41
CA ALA A 21 -6.78 25.22 -16.33
C ALA A 21 -7.62 25.22 -15.03
N ILE A 22 -7.58 24.12 -14.27
CA ILE A 22 -8.37 23.97 -13.05
C ILE A 22 -7.45 24.15 -11.85
N LEU A 23 -7.84 25.00 -10.88
CA LEU A 23 -7.06 25.15 -9.66
C LEU A 23 -7.09 23.85 -8.85
N PRO A 24 -5.97 23.42 -8.25
CA PRO A 24 -5.96 22.21 -7.44
C PRO A 24 -6.88 22.31 -6.23
N THR A 25 -7.61 21.25 -5.92
CA THR A 25 -8.57 21.20 -4.79
C THR A 25 -8.26 20.05 -3.85
N ARG A 26 -8.58 20.20 -2.56
CA ARG A 26 -8.49 19.08 -1.61
C ARG A 26 -9.76 18.24 -1.67
N GLY A 27 -9.61 16.92 -1.73
CA GLY A 27 -10.75 16.00 -1.70
C GLY A 27 -11.45 15.90 -0.35
N SER A 28 -10.75 16.21 0.75
CA SER A 28 -11.28 16.29 2.11
C SER A 28 -10.47 17.26 2.95
N MET A 29 -10.96 17.61 4.15
CA MET A 29 -10.30 18.58 5.04
C MET A 29 -8.86 18.18 5.39
N LEU A 30 -8.61 16.88 5.57
CA LEU A 30 -7.32 16.32 5.95
C LEU A 30 -6.62 15.60 4.79
N ALA A 31 -7.11 15.75 3.56
CA ALA A 31 -6.46 15.16 2.40
C ALA A 31 -5.02 15.69 2.27
N ALA A 32 -4.07 14.76 2.13
CA ALA A 32 -2.65 15.10 1.97
C ALA A 32 -2.41 15.86 0.65
N GLY A 33 -3.01 15.38 -0.43
CA GLY A 33 -2.83 15.93 -1.77
C GLY A 33 -3.93 16.90 -2.23
N LEU A 34 -3.56 17.70 -3.22
CA LEU A 34 -4.46 18.54 -4.00
C LEU A 34 -4.65 17.91 -5.38
N ASP A 35 -5.88 17.60 -5.79
CA ASP A 35 -6.16 16.97 -7.09
C ASP A 35 -5.66 17.85 -8.24
N LEU A 36 -4.87 17.26 -9.15
CA LEU A 36 -4.40 17.87 -10.40
C LEU A 36 -5.27 17.39 -11.56
N SER A 37 -5.77 18.34 -12.35
CA SER A 37 -6.65 18.03 -13.49
C SER A 37 -5.96 18.25 -14.83
N ALA A 38 -6.33 17.44 -15.83
CA ALA A 38 -5.85 17.57 -17.19
C ALA A 38 -6.38 18.84 -17.87
N ALA A 39 -5.51 19.62 -18.52
CA ALA A 39 -5.92 20.76 -19.33
C ALA A 39 -6.28 20.37 -20.77
N TYR A 40 -5.95 19.15 -21.21
CA TYR A 40 -6.14 18.67 -22.57
C TYR A 40 -6.61 17.23 -22.57
N ASP A 41 -7.34 16.87 -23.62
CA ASP A 41 -7.59 15.47 -23.95
C ASP A 41 -6.26 14.80 -24.33
N ALA A 42 -6.08 13.57 -23.88
CA ALA A 42 -4.92 12.75 -24.20
C ALA A 42 -5.29 11.26 -24.14
N VAL A 43 -4.40 10.42 -24.64
CA VAL A 43 -4.47 8.96 -24.46
C VAL A 43 -3.12 8.52 -23.93
N ILE A 44 -3.13 7.75 -22.83
CA ILE A 44 -1.93 7.09 -22.32
C ILE A 44 -1.94 5.66 -22.88
N PRO A 45 -1.03 5.33 -23.82
CA PRO A 45 -1.06 4.05 -24.50
C PRO A 45 -0.92 2.88 -23.53
N ALA A 46 -1.57 1.74 -23.82
CA ALA A 46 -1.39 0.48 -23.12
C ALA A 46 0.09 0.11 -22.98
N GLY A 47 0.53 -0.32 -21.78
CA GLY A 47 1.93 -0.61 -21.48
C GLY A 47 2.89 0.59 -21.68
N GLY A 48 2.36 1.80 -21.81
CA GLY A 48 3.07 2.98 -22.27
C GLY A 48 3.11 4.11 -21.24
N LYS A 49 3.43 5.31 -21.75
CA LYS A 49 3.54 6.52 -20.94
C LYS A 49 3.09 7.75 -21.70
N GLY A 50 2.62 8.76 -20.99
CA GLY A 50 2.22 10.04 -21.58
C GLY A 50 2.37 11.20 -20.61
N LEU A 51 2.50 12.41 -21.16
CA LEU A 51 2.56 13.66 -20.41
C LEU A 51 1.20 14.35 -20.48
N VAL A 52 0.57 14.54 -19.33
CA VAL A 52 -0.67 15.31 -19.20
C VAL A 52 -0.34 16.69 -18.64
N LYS A 53 -0.57 17.75 -19.42
CA LYS A 53 -0.35 19.12 -18.96
C LYS A 53 -1.51 19.60 -18.09
N THR A 54 -1.19 20.37 -17.06
CA THR A 54 -2.19 20.99 -16.16
C THR A 54 -2.47 22.45 -16.50
N ASP A 55 -1.59 23.09 -17.27
CA ASP A 55 -1.59 24.54 -17.52
C ASP A 55 -1.53 25.38 -16.25
N LEU A 56 -0.84 24.85 -15.24
CA LEU A 56 -0.55 25.56 -14.00
C LEU A 56 0.94 25.86 -13.90
N VAL A 57 1.26 27.04 -13.40
CA VAL A 57 2.56 27.37 -12.83
C VAL A 57 2.36 27.47 -11.33
N ILE A 58 3.26 26.87 -10.54
CA ILE A 58 3.17 26.90 -9.08
C ILE A 58 4.41 27.54 -8.45
N ALA A 59 4.23 28.08 -7.26
CA ALA A 59 5.31 28.39 -6.33
C ALA A 59 4.91 27.84 -4.96
N VAL A 60 5.62 26.80 -4.54
CA VAL A 60 5.41 26.13 -3.25
C VAL A 60 5.91 27.00 -2.09
N PRO A 61 5.47 26.73 -0.85
CA PRO A 61 6.05 27.33 0.34
C PRO A 61 7.53 26.96 0.51
N ASP A 62 8.31 27.83 1.13
CA ASP A 62 9.71 27.56 1.47
C ASP A 62 9.86 26.31 2.34
N GLY A 63 10.94 25.55 2.13
CA GLY A 63 11.19 24.29 2.84
C GLY A 63 10.32 23.12 2.36
N CYS A 64 9.71 23.23 1.17
CA CYS A 64 8.95 22.15 0.55
C CYS A 64 9.33 22.00 -0.92
N TYR A 65 9.08 20.81 -1.47
CA TYR A 65 8.88 20.60 -2.90
C TYR A 65 7.45 20.12 -3.16
N ALA A 66 7.03 20.12 -4.42
CA ALA A 66 5.73 19.59 -4.81
C ALA A 66 5.90 18.20 -5.42
N ARG A 67 5.34 17.17 -4.80
CA ARG A 67 5.30 15.82 -5.36
C ARG A 67 4.01 15.56 -6.12
N VAL A 68 4.12 15.15 -7.37
CA VAL A 68 3.02 14.54 -8.12
C VAL A 68 2.91 13.08 -7.69
N ALA A 69 1.79 12.73 -7.09
CA ALA A 69 1.52 11.40 -6.53
C ALA A 69 0.33 10.74 -7.23
N PRO A 70 0.28 9.40 -7.28
CA PRO A 70 -0.80 8.69 -7.95
C PRO A 70 -2.10 8.80 -7.15
N ARG A 71 -3.24 8.73 -7.85
CA ARG A 71 -4.57 8.63 -7.23
C ARG A 71 -4.91 7.15 -7.08
N SER A 72 -5.25 6.71 -5.88
CA SER A 72 -5.50 5.29 -5.57
C SER A 72 -6.57 4.66 -6.46
N GLY A 73 -7.62 5.41 -6.81
CA GLY A 73 -8.66 4.93 -7.72
C GLY A 73 -8.16 4.64 -9.13
N LEU A 74 -7.25 5.46 -9.67
CA LEU A 74 -6.65 5.22 -11.00
C LEU A 74 -5.64 4.08 -10.95
N ALA A 75 -4.84 4.00 -9.89
CA ALA A 75 -3.90 2.90 -9.67
C ALA A 75 -4.61 1.55 -9.59
N LEU A 76 -5.66 1.42 -8.77
CA LEU A 76 -6.35 0.15 -8.57
C LEU A 76 -7.23 -0.25 -9.76
N LYS A 77 -7.97 0.70 -10.35
CA LYS A 77 -9.02 0.37 -11.34
C LYS A 77 -8.53 0.43 -12.78
N GLN A 78 -7.48 1.20 -13.07
CA GLN A 78 -7.00 1.47 -14.43
C GLN A 78 -5.52 1.12 -14.59
N PHE A 79 -4.87 0.64 -13.52
CA PHE A 79 -3.44 0.32 -13.49
C PHE A 79 -2.53 1.49 -13.89
N ILE A 80 -2.91 2.71 -13.46
CA ILE A 80 -2.19 3.95 -13.75
C ILE A 80 -1.31 4.37 -12.57
N ASP A 81 -0.04 4.66 -12.86
CA ASP A 81 0.90 5.23 -11.90
C ASP A 81 1.45 6.59 -12.39
N THR A 82 2.08 7.35 -11.50
CA THR A 82 2.73 8.62 -11.81
C THR A 82 4.26 8.47 -11.82
N GLY A 83 4.91 8.90 -12.89
CA GLY A 83 6.37 8.94 -13.01
C GLY A 83 7.00 10.28 -12.63
N ALA A 84 8.31 10.25 -12.35
CA ALA A 84 9.13 11.39 -11.94
C ALA A 84 8.56 12.12 -10.71
N GLY A 85 7.69 13.11 -10.95
CA GLY A 85 6.85 13.71 -9.93
C GLY A 85 7.51 14.66 -8.95
N VAL A 86 8.82 14.95 -9.05
CA VAL A 86 9.48 15.99 -8.25
C VAL A 86 9.35 17.34 -8.98
N ILE A 87 8.61 18.28 -8.38
CA ILE A 87 8.53 19.66 -8.85
C ILE A 87 9.29 20.55 -7.87
N ASP A 88 10.42 21.07 -8.33
CA ASP A 88 11.31 21.92 -7.54
C ASP A 88 10.66 23.25 -7.14
N ALA A 89 11.10 23.81 -6.01
CA ALA A 89 10.53 25.02 -5.46
C ALA A 89 10.75 26.27 -6.34
N ASP A 90 11.79 26.24 -7.18
CA ASP A 90 12.17 27.28 -8.13
C ASP A 90 11.62 27.04 -9.55
N TYR A 91 10.94 25.92 -9.80
CA TYR A 91 10.32 25.64 -11.10
C TYR A 91 9.14 26.60 -11.39
N ARG A 92 9.17 27.25 -12.56
CA ARG A 92 8.11 28.19 -13.01
C ARG A 92 7.53 27.83 -14.39
N GLY A 93 7.80 26.63 -14.89
CA GLY A 93 7.19 26.12 -16.10
C GLY A 93 5.79 25.55 -15.88
N ASN A 94 5.21 25.01 -16.95
CA ASN A 94 3.91 24.32 -16.89
C ASN A 94 4.07 23.00 -16.13
N VAL A 95 3.29 22.82 -15.06
CA VAL A 95 3.24 21.57 -14.30
C VAL A 95 2.66 20.47 -15.17
N GLY A 96 3.47 19.43 -15.41
CA GLY A 96 3.09 18.25 -16.16
C GLY A 96 2.99 17.03 -15.24
N VAL A 97 2.04 16.14 -15.55
CA VAL A 97 1.86 14.85 -14.90
C VAL A 97 2.31 13.77 -15.87
N ILE A 98 3.39 13.07 -15.55
CA ILE A 98 3.81 11.90 -16.31
C ILE A 98 3.02 10.71 -15.79
N LEU A 99 2.23 10.08 -16.66
CA LEU A 99 1.47 8.88 -16.33
C LEU A 99 2.12 7.67 -16.98
N PHE A 100 2.21 6.57 -16.22
CA PHE A 100 2.51 5.23 -16.70
C PHE A 100 1.21 4.44 -16.73
N ASN A 101 0.97 3.74 -17.83
CA ASN A 101 -0.14 2.83 -17.98
C ASN A 101 0.40 1.40 -18.02
N HIS A 102 0.14 0.63 -16.97
CA HIS A 102 0.54 -0.76 -16.85
C HIS A 102 -0.55 -1.74 -17.32
N ALA A 103 -1.71 -1.23 -17.76
CA ALA A 103 -2.79 -2.04 -18.32
C ALA A 103 -2.53 -2.43 -19.80
N ALA A 104 -3.32 -3.38 -20.28
CA ALA A 104 -3.31 -3.82 -21.67
C ALA A 104 -4.20 -2.95 -22.58
N GLU A 105 -4.99 -2.06 -21.99
CA GLU A 105 -5.90 -1.14 -22.66
C GLU A 105 -5.40 0.30 -22.57
N ASP A 106 -5.68 1.09 -23.60
CA ASP A 106 -5.40 2.52 -23.61
C ASP A 106 -6.23 3.26 -22.55
N PHE A 107 -5.60 4.20 -21.85
CA PHE A 107 -6.28 5.03 -20.87
C PHE A 107 -6.62 6.42 -21.46
N PRO A 108 -7.89 6.69 -21.79
CA PRO A 108 -8.32 8.00 -22.26
C PRO A 108 -8.36 9.00 -21.10
N VAL A 109 -7.71 10.14 -21.28
CA VAL A 109 -7.77 11.29 -20.39
C VAL A 109 -8.58 12.38 -21.08
N LYS A 110 -9.61 12.89 -20.39
CA LYS A 110 -10.38 14.04 -20.86
C LYS A 110 -9.97 15.30 -20.11
N ARG A 111 -10.08 16.45 -20.80
CA ARG A 111 -9.93 17.75 -20.15
C ARG A 111 -10.83 17.80 -18.90
N GLY A 112 -10.25 18.20 -17.78
CA GLY A 112 -10.91 18.29 -16.48
C GLY A 112 -10.82 17.02 -15.63
N ASP A 113 -10.37 15.89 -16.18
CA ASP A 113 -10.17 14.68 -15.39
C ASP A 113 -9.05 14.88 -14.38
N ARG A 114 -9.30 14.43 -13.15
CA ARG A 114 -8.31 14.43 -12.07
C ARG A 114 -7.36 13.26 -12.26
N VAL A 115 -6.14 13.55 -12.70
CA VAL A 115 -5.16 12.53 -13.14
C VAL A 115 -4.10 12.20 -12.10
N ALA A 116 -3.82 13.12 -11.18
CA ALA A 116 -2.84 12.95 -10.11
C ALA A 116 -3.23 13.81 -8.90
N GLN A 117 -2.41 13.79 -7.86
CA GLN A 117 -2.54 14.71 -6.72
C GLN A 117 -1.17 15.32 -6.38
N LEU A 118 -1.16 16.60 -6.04
CA LEU A 118 0.01 17.36 -5.63
C LEU A 118 0.15 17.31 -4.10
N ILE A 119 1.24 16.78 -3.58
CA ILE A 119 1.57 16.76 -2.15
C ILE A 119 2.71 17.74 -1.90
N LEU A 120 2.57 18.62 -0.92
CA LEU A 120 3.65 19.54 -0.51
C LEU A 120 4.49 18.85 0.56
N GLU A 121 5.57 18.23 0.11
CA GLU A 121 6.48 17.43 0.92
C GLU A 121 7.52 18.38 1.56
N LYS A 122 7.66 18.32 2.89
CA LYS A 122 8.67 19.11 3.60
C LYS A 122 10.04 18.49 3.41
N ILE A 123 11.03 19.34 3.16
CA ILE A 123 12.43 18.96 2.98
C ILE A 123 13.35 19.97 3.66
N GLU A 124 14.58 19.52 3.90
CA GLU A 124 15.70 20.37 4.30
C GLU A 124 16.66 20.52 3.12
N TYR A 125 17.42 21.62 3.10
CA TYR A 125 18.48 21.88 2.12
C TYR A 125 19.85 21.87 2.82
N PRO A 126 20.36 20.69 3.21
CA PRO A 126 21.65 20.62 3.91
C PRO A 126 22.81 20.93 2.96
N GLU A 127 23.89 21.48 3.52
CA GLU A 127 25.18 21.51 2.82
C GLU A 127 25.78 20.10 2.81
N ILE A 128 26.42 19.74 1.70
CA ILE A 128 27.07 18.42 1.55
C ILE A 128 28.47 18.52 2.14
N GLN A 129 28.78 17.64 3.10
CA GLN A 129 30.10 17.50 3.71
C GLN A 129 30.66 16.10 3.46
N GLU A 130 31.80 16.00 2.79
CA GLU A 130 32.55 14.76 2.62
C GLU A 130 33.34 14.43 3.90
N VAL A 131 33.36 13.16 4.32
CA VAL A 131 34.03 12.66 5.53
C VAL A 131 34.71 11.32 5.24
N ASP A 132 35.78 11.01 5.98
CA ASP A 132 36.50 9.74 5.83
C ASP A 132 35.74 8.54 6.45
N GLU A 133 34.94 8.78 7.50
CA GLU A 133 34.17 7.76 8.22
C GLU A 133 32.77 8.30 8.62
N ILE A 134 31.77 7.41 8.68
CA ILE A 134 30.39 7.70 9.12
C ILE A 134 30.08 6.80 10.33
N GLU A 135 29.31 7.28 11.30
CA GLU A 135 29.05 6.51 12.53
C GLU A 135 28.26 5.22 12.26
N ASP A 136 28.65 4.14 12.96
CA ASP A 136 27.92 2.88 12.92
C ASP A 136 26.51 3.01 13.53
N THR A 137 25.55 2.31 12.94
CA THR A 137 24.20 2.16 13.50
C THR A 137 23.85 0.69 13.63
N ALA A 138 22.84 0.36 14.45
CA ALA A 138 22.35 -1.01 14.58
C ALA A 138 21.88 -1.62 13.23
N ARG A 139 21.48 -0.78 12.26
CA ARG A 139 21.10 -1.23 10.90
C ARG A 139 22.31 -1.46 9.99
N GLY A 140 23.39 -0.70 10.17
CA GLY A 140 24.60 -0.77 9.35
C GLY A 140 24.30 -0.74 7.84
N ALA A 141 24.90 -1.66 7.09
CA ALA A 141 24.73 -1.80 5.64
C ALA A 141 23.43 -2.53 5.20
N GLY A 142 22.49 -2.80 6.10
CA GLY A 142 21.24 -3.51 5.78
C GLY A 142 20.25 -2.67 4.94
N GLY A 143 19.99 -3.07 3.69
CA GLY A 143 18.96 -2.51 2.80
C GLY A 143 18.25 -3.58 1.95
N PHE A 144 17.37 -3.17 1.02
CA PHE A 144 16.72 -4.08 0.04
C PHE A 144 16.00 -5.31 0.64
N GLY A 145 15.23 -5.11 1.71
CA GLY A 145 14.59 -6.22 2.42
C GLY A 145 15.48 -6.88 3.47
N SER A 146 16.54 -6.20 3.93
CA SER A 146 17.39 -6.64 5.05
C SER A 146 16.64 -6.85 6.37
N THR A 147 15.45 -6.24 6.52
CA THR A 147 14.53 -6.47 7.64
C THR A 147 13.61 -7.67 7.40
N GLY A 148 13.86 -8.44 6.33
CA GLY A 148 12.98 -9.50 5.87
C GLY A 148 11.72 -8.96 5.17
N VAL A 149 11.15 -9.81 4.33
CA VAL A 149 9.71 -9.88 4.15
C VAL A 149 9.28 -11.07 4.99
N ASP A 150 8.93 -10.84 6.27
CA ASP A 150 8.17 -11.83 7.02
C ASP A 150 6.76 -11.90 6.41
N LEU A 151 6.65 -12.57 5.26
CA LEU A 151 5.53 -13.49 5.12
C LEU A 151 5.70 -14.48 6.26
N PRO A 152 4.66 -14.83 7.03
CA PRO A 152 4.79 -15.70 8.18
C PRO A 152 5.24 -17.10 7.71
N ILE A 153 6.55 -17.28 7.61
CA ILE A 153 7.21 -18.57 7.56
C ILE A 153 7.63 -18.79 9.00
N ALA A 154 6.76 -19.47 9.73
CA ALA A 154 6.99 -19.87 11.10
C ALA A 154 8.38 -20.51 11.23
N LYS A 155 9.30 -19.81 11.90
CA LYS A 155 10.49 -20.45 12.48
C LYS A 155 10.55 -20.11 13.95
N LYS A 156 10.15 -21.13 14.71
CA LYS A 156 10.58 -21.50 16.06
C LYS A 156 11.67 -20.59 16.61
N GLN A 157 11.37 -19.84 17.66
CA GLN A 157 12.32 -19.66 18.74
C GLN A 157 11.64 -19.38 20.07
N HIS A 158 11.87 -20.32 20.99
CA HIS A 158 11.94 -20.07 22.42
C HIS A 158 12.70 -18.77 22.70
N VAL A 159 12.16 -17.87 23.53
CA VAL A 159 12.74 -17.52 24.85
C VAL A 159 11.62 -17.02 25.77
N ALA A 160 11.79 -17.38 27.05
CA ALA A 160 10.94 -17.16 28.20
C ALA A 160 10.40 -15.73 28.42
N SER A 161 9.13 -15.72 28.84
CA SER A 161 8.49 -14.91 29.90
C SER A 161 8.78 -13.41 29.97
N ASN A 162 7.77 -12.60 29.64
CA ASN A 162 6.89 -12.02 30.67
C ASN A 162 5.76 -11.19 30.04
N GLY A 163 4.52 -11.46 30.48
CA GLY A 163 3.48 -10.42 30.63
C GLY A 163 2.51 -10.19 29.48
N VAL A 164 1.66 -11.19 29.21
CA VAL A 164 0.21 -11.16 28.87
C VAL A 164 -0.38 -9.83 28.37
N GLU A 165 -0.98 -9.87 27.16
CA GLU A 165 -2.44 -9.72 26.97
C GLU A 165 -2.84 -10.36 25.63
N GLU A 166 -3.54 -11.50 25.74
CA GLU A 166 -4.13 -12.27 24.64
C GLU A 166 -5.37 -11.53 24.11
N SER A 167 -5.47 -11.42 22.79
CA SER A 167 -6.74 -11.15 22.12
C SER A 167 -6.98 -12.26 21.11
N ASP A 168 -8.04 -13.00 21.37
CA ASP A 168 -8.57 -14.15 20.63
C ASP A 168 -8.84 -13.83 19.16
N ASP A 169 -8.08 -14.42 18.24
CA ASP A 169 -8.50 -14.57 16.86
C ASP A 169 -8.86 -16.04 16.61
N GLU A 170 -10.16 -16.31 16.52
CA GLU A 170 -10.79 -17.59 16.13
C GLU A 170 -10.21 -18.15 14.80
N PHE A 171 -9.54 -17.29 14.04
CA PHE A 171 -8.82 -17.59 12.80
C PHE A 171 -7.43 -18.23 13.04
N ASP A 172 -6.73 -17.84 14.10
CA ASP A 172 -5.40 -18.38 14.45
C ASP A 172 -5.49 -19.82 14.95
N VAL A 173 -6.58 -20.14 15.67
CA VAL A 173 -6.88 -21.48 16.18
C VAL A 173 -7.01 -22.49 15.04
N ALA A 174 -7.81 -22.16 14.02
CA ALA A 174 -8.03 -23.05 12.87
C ALA A 174 -6.74 -23.27 12.07
N PHE A 175 -5.91 -22.24 11.95
CA PHE A 175 -4.62 -22.35 11.26
C PHE A 175 -3.64 -23.24 12.01
N LYS A 176 -3.56 -23.08 13.33
CA LYS A 176 -2.72 -23.90 14.23
C LYS A 176 -3.10 -25.38 14.21
N ALA A 177 -4.40 -25.68 14.22
CA ALA A 177 -4.90 -27.06 14.15
C ALA A 177 -4.53 -27.75 12.82
N LEU A 178 -4.67 -27.04 11.69
CA LEU A 178 -4.30 -27.56 10.37
C LEU A 178 -2.79 -27.78 10.22
N GLU A 179 -1.96 -26.94 10.86
CA GLU A 179 -0.51 -27.12 10.88
C GLU A 179 -0.12 -28.38 11.66
N LEU A 180 -0.68 -28.59 12.86
CA LEU A 180 -0.45 -29.80 13.66
C LEU A 180 -0.88 -31.08 12.95
N LEU A 181 -2.02 -31.05 12.24
CA LEU A 181 -2.48 -32.18 11.44
C LEU A 181 -1.52 -32.50 10.28
N SER A 182 -0.90 -31.47 9.69
CA SER A 182 0.11 -31.63 8.64
C SER A 182 1.41 -32.19 9.22
N GLU A 183 1.86 -31.72 10.39
CA GLU A 183 3.07 -32.22 11.05
C GLU A 183 2.94 -33.69 11.47
N LYS A 184 1.79 -34.07 12.03
CA LYS A 184 1.47 -35.45 12.40
C LYS A 184 1.18 -36.36 11.20
N LYS A 185 1.25 -35.83 9.96
CA LYS A 185 0.94 -36.53 8.70
C LYS A 185 -0.47 -37.14 8.68
N VAL A 186 -1.40 -36.52 9.41
CA VAL A 186 -2.80 -36.91 9.49
C VAL A 186 -3.52 -36.46 8.22
N VAL A 187 -3.16 -35.27 7.70
CA VAL A 187 -3.66 -34.72 6.43
C VAL A 187 -2.53 -34.69 5.41
N ASP A 188 -2.78 -35.24 4.21
CA ASP A 188 -1.82 -35.24 3.11
C ASP A 188 -1.88 -33.96 2.26
N ASP A 189 -0.88 -33.74 1.41
CA ASP A 189 -0.77 -32.53 0.59
C ASP A 189 -1.96 -32.36 -0.38
N LYS A 190 -2.57 -33.48 -0.79
CA LYS A 190 -3.74 -33.51 -1.67
C LYS A 190 -4.98 -32.98 -0.95
N THR A 191 -5.25 -33.48 0.26
CA THR A 191 -6.36 -33.04 1.10
C THR A 191 -6.17 -31.58 1.52
N ARG A 192 -4.93 -31.15 1.77
CA ARG A 192 -4.60 -29.74 2.05
C ARG A 192 -4.91 -28.81 0.88
N ALA A 193 -4.60 -29.23 -0.35
CA ALA A 193 -4.92 -28.46 -1.55
C ALA A 193 -6.43 -28.35 -1.77
N GLN A 194 -7.17 -29.43 -1.50
CA GLN A 194 -8.64 -29.45 -1.59
C GLN A 194 -9.28 -28.53 -0.53
N LEU A 195 -8.78 -28.54 0.71
CA LEU A 195 -9.23 -27.64 1.78
C LEU A 195 -9.05 -26.18 1.39
N LYS A 196 -7.86 -25.80 0.90
CA LYS A 196 -7.58 -24.42 0.45
C LYS A 196 -8.54 -23.98 -0.64
N LYS A 197 -8.81 -24.84 -1.62
CA LYS A 197 -9.75 -24.52 -2.71
C LYS A 197 -11.17 -24.36 -2.20
N LYS A 198 -11.60 -25.19 -1.25
CA LYS A 198 -12.97 -25.17 -0.74
C LYS A 198 -13.25 -24.02 0.22
N LEU A 199 -12.26 -23.60 1.00
CA LEU A 199 -12.37 -22.44 1.90
C LEU A 199 -12.71 -21.14 1.15
N VAL A 200 -12.29 -21.01 -0.11
CA VAL A 200 -12.60 -19.84 -0.95
C VAL A 200 -14.10 -19.74 -1.29
N THR A 201 -14.79 -20.88 -1.33
CA THR A 201 -16.21 -20.96 -1.73
C THR A 201 -17.15 -21.36 -0.60
N ALA A 202 -16.62 -21.55 0.62
CA ALA A 202 -17.40 -21.99 1.77
C ALA A 202 -18.29 -20.87 2.32
N SER A 203 -19.51 -21.22 2.74
CA SER A 203 -20.38 -20.29 3.47
C SER A 203 -19.84 -20.02 4.89
N GLU A 204 -20.24 -18.89 5.48
CA GLU A 204 -19.85 -18.51 6.84
C GLU A 204 -20.21 -19.60 7.88
N ARG A 205 -21.34 -20.30 7.68
CA ARG A 205 -21.75 -21.41 8.53
C ARG A 205 -20.83 -22.62 8.41
N GLN A 206 -20.42 -22.97 7.18
CA GLN A 206 -19.49 -24.07 6.94
C GLN A 206 -18.11 -23.74 7.55
N PHE A 207 -17.68 -22.49 7.44
CA PHE A 207 -16.42 -22.03 8.03
C PHE A 207 -16.44 -22.14 9.56
N LYS A 208 -17.51 -21.68 10.23
CA LYS A 208 -17.66 -21.79 11.70
C LYS A 208 -17.67 -23.23 12.20
N LEU A 209 -18.32 -24.15 11.48
CA LEU A 209 -18.35 -25.57 11.85
C LEU A 209 -16.96 -26.21 11.71
N LEU A 210 -16.22 -25.88 10.65
CA LEU A 210 -14.86 -26.36 10.47
C LEU A 210 -13.92 -25.82 11.55
N ASN A 211 -13.99 -24.52 11.85
CA ASN A 211 -13.16 -23.91 12.90
C ASN A 211 -13.43 -24.55 14.26
N LYS A 212 -14.70 -24.80 14.60
CA LYS A 212 -15.04 -25.47 15.85
C LYS A 212 -14.46 -26.88 15.93
N ALA A 213 -14.53 -27.67 14.85
CA ALA A 213 -13.95 -29.01 14.83
C ALA A 213 -12.41 -28.99 14.95
N LEU A 214 -11.77 -27.97 14.38
CA LEU A 214 -10.32 -27.74 14.48
C LEU A 214 -9.91 -27.28 15.89
N ASP A 215 -10.73 -26.48 16.56
CA ASP A 215 -10.52 -26.07 17.95
C ASP A 215 -10.69 -27.25 18.92
N ASP A 216 -11.75 -28.05 18.75
CA ASP A 216 -11.96 -29.28 19.53
C ASP A 216 -10.74 -30.23 19.42
N TYR A 217 -10.13 -30.33 18.24
CA TYR A 217 -8.91 -31.11 18.02
C TYR A 217 -7.68 -30.58 18.77
N LEU A 218 -7.55 -29.26 18.94
CA LEU A 218 -6.46 -28.69 19.73
C LEU A 218 -6.59 -29.03 21.23
N ILE A 219 -7.78 -29.41 21.67
CA ILE A 219 -8.07 -29.79 23.06
C ILE A 219 -7.96 -31.30 23.25
N ASP A 220 -8.56 -32.11 22.35
CA ASP A 220 -8.64 -33.57 22.50
C ASP A 220 -7.55 -34.35 21.77
N GLU A 221 -6.84 -33.71 20.83
CA GLU A 221 -5.86 -34.29 19.91
C GLU A 221 -6.36 -35.52 19.11
N ASP A 222 -7.67 -35.71 18.99
CA ASP A 222 -8.29 -36.82 18.28
C ASP A 222 -8.25 -36.60 16.76
N SER A 223 -7.18 -37.15 16.17
CA SER A 223 -6.90 -37.03 14.74
C SER A 223 -7.95 -37.73 13.86
N ALA A 224 -8.65 -38.75 14.35
CA ALA A 224 -9.65 -39.47 13.57
C ALA A 224 -10.94 -38.64 13.44
N LYS A 225 -11.37 -38.06 14.56
CA LYS A 225 -12.56 -37.21 14.63
C LYS A 225 -12.45 -35.96 13.78
N VAL A 226 -11.31 -35.26 13.83
CA VAL A 226 -11.11 -34.05 13.01
C VAL A 226 -10.97 -34.36 11.51
N LEU A 227 -10.40 -35.51 11.16
CA LEU A 227 -10.36 -35.97 9.77
C LEU A 227 -11.75 -36.26 9.21
N GLU A 228 -12.64 -36.84 10.00
CA GLU A 228 -14.02 -37.07 9.59
C GLU A 228 -14.73 -35.74 9.28
N TRP A 229 -14.54 -34.73 10.12
CA TRP A 229 -15.06 -33.38 9.91
C TRP A 229 -14.46 -32.69 8.68
N ILE A 230 -13.15 -32.81 8.47
CA ILE A 230 -12.46 -32.29 7.28
C ILE A 230 -13.02 -32.92 6.00
N ASN A 231 -13.20 -34.24 5.98
CA ASN A 231 -13.75 -34.93 4.83
C ASN A 231 -15.22 -34.55 4.58
N ALA A 232 -16.05 -34.51 5.62
CA ALA A 232 -17.44 -34.05 5.51
C ALA A 232 -17.53 -32.60 5.01
N PHE A 233 -16.63 -31.73 5.47
CA PHE A 233 -16.51 -30.36 4.96
C PHE A 233 -16.16 -30.37 3.47
N LEU A 234 -15.19 -31.19 3.05
CA LEU A 234 -14.75 -31.35 1.67
C LEU A 234 -15.80 -31.96 0.72
N GLU A 235 -16.78 -32.69 1.25
CA GLU A 235 -17.88 -33.29 0.48
C GLU A 235 -19.18 -32.47 0.51
N SER A 236 -19.33 -31.52 1.43
CA SER A 236 -20.56 -30.70 1.53
C SER A 236 -20.74 -29.75 0.32
N ASN A 237 -21.93 -29.72 -0.29
CA ASN A 237 -22.18 -28.79 -1.43
C ASN A 237 -22.24 -27.33 -1.00
#